data_AF-A0A3D0PDW1-F1
#
_entry.id   AF-A0A3D0PDW1-F1
#
_cell.length_a   1.000
_cell.length_b   1.000
_cell.length_c   1.000
_cell.angle_alpha   90.00
_cell.angle_beta   90.00
_cell.angle_gamma   90.00
#
_symmetry.space_group_name_H-M   'P 1'
#
loop_
_entity.id
_entity.type
_entity.pdbx_description
1 polymer ?
#
loop_
_entity_poly.entity_id
_entity_poly.type
_entity_poly.pdbx_seq_one_letter_code
_entity_poly.pdbx_strand_id
1 'polypeptide(L)'
;MSIQSVIKSIQDIMRKDAGVDGDAQRLSQLVWLLFLKIFDDKEKEYELVDGKYKSPLSSELRWRNWAQDPEGMTGDELLDFINNKLFKKLKGLSFGASDDPRGFIVKEVFEDTYNYMKSGTLIRQVINKINEIDFNHQEDKHHF
;
A
#
# COMPACT_ATOMS: atom_id res chain seq x y z
N MET A 1 8.94 9.22 15.85
CA MET A 1 9.88 9.57 14.75
C MET A 1 9.16 10.57 13.86
N SER A 2 9.84 11.57 13.28
CA SER A 2 9.16 12.44 12.31
C SER A 2 8.88 11.66 11.03
N ILE A 3 7.76 11.92 10.36
CA ILE A 3 7.40 11.27 9.10
C ILE A 3 8.51 11.38 8.04
N GLN A 4 9.24 12.51 8.03
CA GLN A 4 10.40 12.75 7.18
C GLN A 4 11.54 11.73 7.44
N SER A 5 11.79 11.37 8.69
CA SER A 5 12.80 10.37 9.04
C SER A 5 12.42 8.95 8.58
N VAL A 6 11.12 8.62 8.62
CA VAL A 6 10.60 7.35 8.11
C VAL A 6 10.69 7.30 6.59
N ILE A 7 10.27 8.36 5.89
CA ILE A 7 10.38 8.48 4.42
C ILE A 7 11.84 8.33 3.97
N LYS A 8 12.78 9.01 4.66
CA LYS A 8 14.21 8.88 4.35
C LYS A 8 14.70 7.44 4.52
N SER A 9 14.30 6.77 5.60
CA SER A 9 14.64 5.37 5.84
C SER A 9 14.07 4.44 4.76
N ILE A 10 12.83 4.68 4.31
CA ILE A 10 12.23 3.95 3.20
C ILE A 10 13.04 4.14 1.91
N GLN A 11 13.40 5.37 1.57
CA GLN A 11 14.23 5.67 0.41
C GLN A 11 15.60 4.98 0.47
N ASP A 12 16.23 4.94 1.64
CA ASP A 12 17.51 4.25 1.87
C ASP A 12 17.40 2.73 1.70
N ILE A 13 16.26 2.13 2.06
CA ILE A 13 15.99 0.72 1.79
C ILE A 13 15.80 0.50 0.29
N MET A 14 14.99 1.32 -0.38
CA MET A 14 14.71 1.18 -1.82
C MET A 14 15.97 1.31 -2.69
N ARG A 15 16.95 2.13 -2.27
CA ARG A 15 18.26 2.26 -2.96
C ARG A 15 19.07 0.96 -3.02
N LYS A 16 18.76 -0.03 -2.18
CA LYS A 16 19.42 -1.34 -2.18
C LYS A 16 18.79 -2.30 -3.19
N ASP A 17 17.62 -1.97 -3.73
CA ASP A 17 16.88 -2.83 -4.65
C ASP A 17 17.31 -2.57 -6.10
N ALA A 18 17.77 -3.62 -6.79
CA ALA A 18 18.23 -3.53 -8.17
C ALA A 18 17.14 -3.14 -9.19
N GLY A 19 15.87 -3.24 -8.81
CA GLY A 19 14.74 -2.82 -9.65
C GLY A 19 14.43 -1.33 -9.62
N VAL A 20 15.04 -0.58 -8.70
CA VAL A 20 14.72 0.83 -8.45
C VAL A 20 15.96 1.69 -8.63
N ASP A 21 16.14 2.19 -9.85
CA ASP A 21 17.31 2.93 -10.32
C ASP A 21 17.15 4.45 -10.13
N GLY A 22 15.92 4.99 -10.28
CA GLY A 22 15.64 6.43 -10.25
C GLY A 22 14.72 6.94 -9.13
N ASP A 23 14.75 8.25 -8.86
CA ASP A 23 13.84 8.89 -7.89
C ASP A 23 12.37 8.77 -8.30
N ALA A 24 12.08 8.82 -9.60
CA ALA A 24 10.73 8.60 -10.11
C ALA A 24 10.20 7.20 -9.77
N GLN A 25 11.04 6.17 -9.86
CA GLN A 25 10.66 4.81 -9.50
C GLN A 25 10.47 4.67 -7.98
N ARG A 26 11.37 5.24 -7.17
CA ARG A 26 11.21 5.29 -5.70
C ARG A 26 9.92 5.97 -5.29
N LEU A 27 9.62 7.13 -5.89
CA LEU A 27 8.39 7.87 -5.64
C LEU A 27 7.17 7.03 -6.03
N SER A 28 7.18 6.42 -7.23
CA SER A 28 6.10 5.52 -7.67
C SER A 28 5.86 4.37 -6.70
N GLN A 29 6.93 3.73 -6.19
CA GLN A 29 6.81 2.66 -5.20
C GLN A 29 6.23 3.14 -3.87
N LEU A 30 6.66 4.31 -3.40
CA LEU A 30 6.15 4.88 -2.17
C LEU A 30 4.67 5.25 -2.30
N VAL A 31 4.26 5.81 -3.43
CA VAL A 31 2.88 6.27 -3.66
C VAL A 31 1.87 5.13 -3.55
N TRP A 32 2.08 3.99 -4.22
CA TRP A 32 1.08 2.91 -4.19
C TRP A 32 1.03 2.21 -2.83
N LEU A 33 2.17 2.07 -2.15
CA LEU A 33 2.23 1.50 -0.80
C LEU A 33 1.51 2.39 0.21
N LEU A 34 1.80 3.69 0.19
CA LEU A 34 1.13 4.67 1.06
C LEU A 34 -0.37 4.73 0.77
N PHE A 35 -0.75 4.71 -0.51
CA PHE A 35 -2.16 4.70 -0.91
C PHE A 35 -2.91 3.53 -0.26
N LEU A 36 -2.38 2.29 -0.36
CA LEU A 36 -3.03 1.12 0.24
C LEU A 36 -3.09 1.19 1.77
N LYS A 37 -2.03 1.68 2.43
CA LYS A 37 -2.02 1.87 3.89
C LYS A 37 -3.09 2.86 4.33
N ILE A 38 -3.11 4.04 3.70
CA ILE A 38 -4.06 5.12 4.01
C ILE A 38 -5.49 4.68 3.72
N PHE A 39 -5.69 3.98 2.60
CA PHE A 39 -6.98 3.41 2.24
C PHE A 39 -7.48 2.47 3.34
N ASP A 40 -6.68 1.49 3.75
CA ASP A 40 -7.05 0.53 4.81
C ASP A 40 -7.33 1.21 6.16
N ASP A 41 -6.55 2.23 6.55
CA ASP A 41 -6.81 2.99 7.77
C ASP A 41 -8.14 3.74 7.71
N LYS A 42 -8.46 4.34 6.56
CA LYS A 42 -9.76 4.97 6.34
C LYS A 42 -10.91 3.96 6.35
N GLU A 43 -10.69 2.78 5.79
CA GLU A 43 -11.67 1.69 5.89
C GLU A 43 -11.97 1.33 7.35
N LYS A 44 -10.96 1.29 8.24
CA LYS A 44 -11.20 1.04 9.68
C LYS A 44 -12.12 2.10 10.27
N GLU A 45 -11.90 3.37 9.96
CA GLU A 45 -12.78 4.45 10.43
C GLU A 45 -14.21 4.26 9.91
N TYR A 46 -14.38 3.94 8.62
CA TYR A 46 -15.70 3.72 8.03
C TYR A 46 -16.41 2.51 8.63
N GLU A 47 -15.70 1.40 8.86
CA GLU A 47 -16.26 0.20 9.51
C GLU A 47 -16.76 0.48 10.94
N LEU A 48 -16.14 1.44 11.63
CA LEU A 48 -16.55 1.84 12.99
C LEU A 48 -17.76 2.77 13.00
N VAL A 49 -17.88 3.66 12.00
CA VAL A 49 -18.89 4.72 11.95
C VAL A 49 -20.14 4.29 11.17
N ASP A 50 -19.98 3.45 10.14
CA ASP A 50 -21.06 2.95 9.29
C ASP A 50 -21.07 1.42 9.28
N GLY A 51 -21.97 0.82 10.06
CA GLY A 51 -22.14 -0.63 10.12
C GLY A 51 -22.64 -1.29 8.83
N LYS A 52 -23.00 -0.51 7.80
CA LYS A 52 -23.35 -1.04 6.46
C LYS A 52 -22.20 -0.98 5.48
N TYR A 53 -21.09 -0.35 5.85
CA TYR A 53 -19.93 -0.23 4.98
C TYR A 53 -19.40 -1.61 4.60
N LYS A 54 -19.07 -1.77 3.31
CA LYS A 54 -18.39 -2.93 2.78
C LYS A 54 -17.20 -2.46 1.96
N SER A 55 -16.02 -3.02 2.27
CA SER A 55 -14.83 -2.77 1.48
C SER A 55 -15.06 -3.16 0.01
N PRO A 56 -14.63 -2.33 -0.96
CA PRO A 56 -14.59 -2.74 -2.36
C PRO A 56 -13.47 -3.76 -2.64
N LEU A 57 -12.57 -4.00 -1.67
CA LEU A 57 -11.47 -4.94 -1.79
C LEU A 57 -11.83 -6.26 -1.09
N SER A 58 -11.45 -7.38 -1.72
CA SER A 58 -11.51 -8.67 -1.02
C SER A 58 -10.53 -8.68 0.15
N SER A 59 -10.86 -9.44 1.20
CA SER A 59 -10.12 -9.44 2.46
C SER A 59 -8.62 -9.60 2.27
N GLU A 60 -8.19 -10.54 1.43
CA GLU A 60 -6.78 -10.85 1.21
C GLU A 60 -5.97 -9.73 0.55
N LEU A 61 -6.63 -8.74 -0.06
CA LEU A 61 -5.97 -7.60 -0.69
C LEU A 61 -5.84 -6.38 0.23
N ARG A 62 -6.57 -6.38 1.35
CA ARG A 62 -6.56 -5.30 2.33
C ARG A 62 -5.23 -5.29 3.08
N TRP A 63 -4.65 -4.10 3.24
CA TRP A 63 -3.32 -3.92 3.85
C TRP A 63 -3.16 -4.69 5.16
N ARG A 64 -4.18 -4.62 6.04
CA ARG A 64 -4.19 -5.31 7.35
C ARG A 64 -3.93 -6.81 7.28
N ASN A 65 -4.22 -7.47 6.16
CA ASN A 65 -4.19 -8.93 6.04
C ASN A 65 -2.89 -9.47 5.43
N TRP A 66 -2.05 -8.65 4.81
CA TRP A 66 -0.80 -9.11 4.20
C TRP A 66 0.42 -8.27 4.61
N ALA A 67 0.22 -7.02 4.99
CA ALA A 67 1.28 -6.06 5.27
C ALA A 67 1.45 -5.73 6.76
N GLN A 68 0.43 -5.92 7.61
CA GLN A 68 0.46 -5.45 9.00
C GLN A 68 1.34 -6.27 9.95
N ASP A 69 1.45 -7.58 9.73
CA ASP A 69 2.34 -8.44 10.51
C ASP A 69 3.81 -8.19 10.12
N PRO A 70 4.69 -7.75 11.06
CA PRO A 70 6.11 -7.52 10.75
C PRO A 70 6.86 -8.80 10.35
N GLU A 71 6.38 -9.97 10.75
CA GLU A 71 6.93 -11.29 10.40
C GLU A 71 6.12 -12.02 9.31
N GLY A 72 5.16 -11.33 8.67
CA GLY A 72 4.34 -11.88 7.60
C GLY A 72 5.12 -12.16 6.29
N MET A 73 4.38 -12.45 5.21
CA MET A 73 4.94 -12.81 3.88
C MET A 73 6.16 -11.97 3.50
N THR A 74 7.23 -12.61 3.03
CA THR A 74 8.49 -11.94 2.64
C THR A 74 9.14 -12.67 1.46
N GLY A 75 10.26 -12.14 0.95
CA GLY A 75 11.01 -12.78 -0.13
C GLY A 75 10.17 -13.04 -1.37
N ASP A 76 10.42 -14.17 -2.04
CA ASP A 76 9.76 -14.51 -3.31
C ASP A 76 8.23 -14.64 -3.16
N GLU A 77 7.75 -15.11 -2.01
CA GLU A 77 6.31 -15.21 -1.71
C GLU A 77 5.63 -13.84 -1.76
N LEU A 78 6.22 -12.84 -1.10
CA LEU A 78 5.67 -11.48 -1.11
C LEU A 78 5.72 -10.86 -2.50
N LEU A 79 6.82 -11.08 -3.23
CA LEU A 79 6.98 -10.55 -4.57
C LEU A 79 5.96 -11.15 -5.54
N ASP A 80 5.73 -12.46 -5.47
CA ASP A 80 4.71 -13.16 -6.25
C ASP A 80 3.30 -12.66 -5.90
N PHE A 81 2.99 -12.55 -4.61
CA PHE A 81 1.72 -12.01 -4.15
C PHE A 81 1.45 -10.62 -4.73
N ILE A 82 2.43 -9.71 -4.66
CA ILE A 82 2.28 -8.34 -5.16
C ILE A 82 2.05 -8.34 -6.68
N ASN A 83 2.94 -9.00 -7.42
CA ASN A 83 2.94 -8.91 -8.88
C ASN A 83 1.78 -9.69 -9.52
N ASN A 84 1.53 -10.91 -9.06
CA ASN A 84 0.66 -11.86 -9.74
C ASN A 84 -0.74 -11.92 -9.15
N LYS A 85 -0.94 -11.46 -7.90
CA LYS A 85 -2.24 -11.44 -7.24
C LYS A 85 -2.73 -10.03 -6.97
N LEU A 86 -2.05 -9.24 -6.14
CA LEU A 86 -2.50 -7.93 -5.70
C LEU A 86 -2.74 -6.98 -6.87
N PHE A 87 -1.69 -6.68 -7.65
CA PHE A 87 -1.80 -5.74 -8.77
C PHE A 87 -2.81 -6.22 -9.82
N LYS A 88 -2.77 -7.51 -10.17
CA LYS A 88 -3.70 -8.10 -11.13
C LYS A 88 -5.16 -7.96 -10.69
N LYS A 89 -5.45 -8.18 -9.40
CA LYS A 89 -6.80 -8.06 -8.87
C LYS A 89 -7.27 -6.62 -8.76
N LEU A 90 -6.41 -5.70 -8.31
CA LEU A 90 -6.74 -4.28 -8.20
C LEU A 90 -7.00 -3.63 -9.57
N LYS A 91 -6.18 -3.94 -10.58
CA LYS A 91 -6.41 -3.51 -11.98
C LYS A 91 -7.69 -4.11 -12.56
N GLY A 92 -8.02 -5.34 -12.17
CA GLY A 92 -9.18 -6.09 -12.64
C GLY A 92 -10.48 -5.80 -11.90
N LEU A 93 -10.52 -4.82 -10.99
CA LEU A 93 -11.76 -4.46 -10.31
C LEU A 93 -12.79 -3.95 -11.33
N SER A 94 -14.02 -4.43 -11.20
CA SER A 94 -15.17 -4.04 -12.02
C SER A 94 -16.20 -3.36 -11.13
N PHE A 95 -16.83 -2.30 -11.64
CA PHE A 95 -17.82 -1.52 -10.88
C PHE A 95 -19.11 -1.38 -11.69
N GLY A 96 -20.23 -1.67 -11.04
CA GLY A 96 -21.57 -1.31 -11.47
C GLY A 96 -22.07 -0.05 -10.78
N ALA A 97 -23.24 0.45 -11.20
CA ALA A 97 -23.83 1.69 -10.69
C ALA A 97 -24.19 1.67 -9.19
N SER A 98 -24.19 0.49 -8.55
CA SER A 98 -24.52 0.29 -7.13
C SER A 98 -23.30 -0.01 -6.27
N ASP A 99 -22.12 -0.13 -6.87
CA ASP A 99 -20.89 -0.43 -6.15
C ASP A 99 -20.30 0.83 -5.50
N ASP A 100 -19.46 0.61 -4.49
CA ASP A 100 -18.81 1.70 -3.79
C ASP A 100 -17.83 2.46 -4.71
N PRO A 101 -18.01 3.78 -4.90
CA PRO A 101 -17.17 4.56 -5.81
C PRO A 101 -15.69 4.59 -5.37
N ARG A 102 -15.39 4.30 -4.10
CA ARG A 102 -14.00 4.21 -3.62
C ARG A 102 -13.22 3.10 -4.31
N GLY A 103 -13.89 2.02 -4.72
CA GLY A 103 -13.23 0.96 -5.48
C GLY A 103 -12.75 1.46 -6.84
N PHE A 104 -13.53 2.33 -7.50
CA PHE A 104 -13.14 2.92 -8.78
C PHE A 104 -11.82 3.70 -8.65
N ILE A 105 -11.68 4.48 -7.57
CA ILE A 105 -10.43 5.21 -7.27
C ILE A 105 -9.25 4.24 -7.13
N VAL A 106 -9.43 3.11 -6.44
CA VAL A 106 -8.36 2.10 -6.31
C VAL A 106 -7.96 1.56 -7.68
N LYS A 107 -8.93 1.24 -8.54
CA LYS A 107 -8.63 0.75 -9.89
C LYS A 107 -7.83 1.78 -10.70
N GLU A 108 -8.29 3.03 -10.75
CA GLU A 108 -7.64 4.10 -11.50
C GLU A 108 -6.19 4.32 -11.04
N VAL A 109 -5.94 4.32 -9.73
CA VAL A 109 -4.58 4.42 -9.19
C VAL A 109 -3.72 3.23 -9.65
N PHE A 110 -4.26 2.03 -9.71
CA PHE A 110 -3.50 0.83 -10.05
C PHE A 110 -3.40 0.52 -11.55
N GLU A 111 -4.21 1.15 -12.41
CA GLU A 111 -4.26 0.90 -13.85
C GLU A 111 -2.86 0.98 -14.50
N ASP A 112 -2.16 2.09 -14.26
CA ASP A 112 -0.80 2.35 -14.75
C ASP A 112 0.30 2.21 -13.69
N THR A 113 -0.03 1.67 -12.51
CA THR A 113 0.96 1.42 -11.47
C THR A 113 1.62 0.06 -11.68
N TYR A 114 2.93 -0.01 -11.43
CA TYR A 114 3.73 -1.23 -11.49
C TYR A 114 4.64 -1.32 -10.26
N ASN A 115 4.93 -2.54 -9.81
CA ASN A 115 5.96 -2.79 -8.82
C ASN A 115 7.33 -2.85 -9.51
N TYR A 116 8.22 -1.91 -9.15
CA TYR A 116 9.59 -1.87 -9.65
C TYR A 116 10.55 -2.70 -8.79
N MET A 117 10.28 -2.83 -7.48
CA MET A 117 11.15 -3.57 -6.57
C MET A 117 11.21 -5.05 -6.95
N LYS A 118 12.42 -5.62 -6.91
CA LYS A 118 12.70 -7.02 -7.24
C LYS A 118 12.98 -7.87 -6.01
N SER A 119 13.22 -7.27 -4.85
CA SER A 119 13.48 -8.00 -3.61
C SER A 119 12.29 -7.92 -2.67
N GLY A 120 11.57 -9.03 -2.51
CA GLY A 120 10.49 -9.10 -1.54
C GLY A 120 10.94 -8.92 -0.09
N THR A 121 12.20 -9.23 0.24
CA THR A 121 12.74 -8.95 1.58
C THR A 121 12.96 -7.45 1.81
N LEU A 122 13.37 -6.69 0.79
CA LEU A 122 13.44 -5.23 0.88
C LEU A 122 12.04 -4.60 0.88
N ILE A 123 11.09 -5.12 0.09
CA ILE A 123 9.69 -4.68 0.14
C ILE A 123 9.12 -4.86 1.56
N ARG A 124 9.37 -6.00 2.21
CA ARG A 124 8.95 -6.23 3.61
C ARG A 124 9.54 -5.19 4.56
N GLN A 125 10.82 -4.85 4.42
CA GLN A 125 11.43 -3.78 5.23
C GLN A 125 10.76 -2.42 5.00
N VAL A 126 10.45 -2.07 3.74
CA VAL A 126 9.71 -0.85 3.42
C VAL A 126 8.32 -0.85 4.06
N ILE A 127 7.57 -1.93 3.93
CA ILE A 127 6.23 -2.09 4.51
C ILE A 127 6.28 -1.91 6.04
N ASN A 128 7.25 -2.54 6.70
CA ASN A 128 7.40 -2.42 8.14
C ASN A 128 7.67 -0.97 8.55
N LYS A 129 8.45 -0.21 7.75
CA LYS A 129 8.63 1.24 7.96
C LYS A 129 7.36 2.05 7.72
N ILE A 130 6.56 1.71 6.71
CA ILE A 130 5.28 2.38 6.48
C ILE A 130 4.29 2.14 7.63
N ASN A 131 4.30 0.95 8.23
CA ASN A 131 3.47 0.62 9.38
C ASN A 131 3.85 1.40 10.66
N GLU A 132 5.05 1.97 10.73
CA GLU A 132 5.46 2.85 11.84
C GLU A 132 4.76 4.23 11.77
N ILE A 133 4.11 4.57 10.65
CA ILE A 133 3.42 5.85 10.45
C ILE A 133 1.98 5.75 10.93
N ASP A 134 1.58 6.65 11.82
CA ASP A 134 0.19 6.81 12.27
C ASP A 134 -0.47 8.00 11.55
N PHE A 135 -1.11 7.74 10.41
CA PHE A 135 -1.82 8.75 9.62
C PHE A 135 -3.06 9.34 10.31
N ASN A 136 -3.45 8.82 11.47
CA ASN A 136 -4.61 9.33 12.22
C ASN A 136 -4.23 10.45 13.19
N HIS A 137 -2.94 10.62 13.50
CA HIS A 137 -2.45 11.75 14.29
C HIS A 137 -2.47 13.04 13.46
N GLN A 138 -3.04 14.13 14.03
CA GLN A 138 -3.23 15.40 13.33
C GLN A 138 -1.91 16.05 12.87
N GLU A 139 -0.79 15.81 13.57
CA GLU A 139 0.52 16.35 13.20
C GLU A 139 1.07 15.76 11.89
N ASP A 140 0.77 14.49 11.58
CA ASP A 140 1.28 13.83 10.37
C ASP A 140 0.47 14.19 9.10
N LYS A 141 -0.75 14.71 9.24
CA LYS A 141 -1.61 15.13 8.12
C LYS A 141 -1.15 16.42 7.43
N HIS A 142 -0.42 17.29 8.13
CA HIS A 142 0.06 18.57 7.58
C HIS A 142 1.25 18.43 6.61
N HIS A 143 1.79 17.21 6.44
CA HIS A 143 2.96 16.93 5.63
C HIS A 143 2.66 16.30 4.25
N PHE A 144 1.38 16.20 3.87
CA PHE A 144 0.93 15.70 2.56
C PHE A 144 0.10 16.72 1.80
#